data_AF-A0A1F8FNG5-F1
#
_entry.id   AF-A0A1F8FNG5-F1
#
_cell.length_a   1.000
_cell.length_b   1.000
_cell.length_c   1.000
_cell.angle_alpha   90.00
_cell.angle_beta   90.00
_cell.angle_gamma   90.00
#
_symmetry.space_group_name_H-M   'P 1'
#
loop_
_entity.id
_entity.type
_entity.pdbx_description
1 polymer ?
#
loop_
_entity_poly.entity_id
_entity_poly.type
_entity_poly.pdbx_seq_one_letter_code
_entity_poly.pdbx_strand_id
1 'polypeptide(L)'
;MQSLYEWDFRGRKEKMLSEVVEKNIGEFAAGVEDTTFIHDLVNGVIEHIIELDKIIEKAAPQWPLEQIAVVDRNVLRLGLYELLFGKREEVPPKVAINEAIELAKSFGGESSGKFINGVLGTVYREIGEPGKDDAPSAKEKQDKEQETNEQEEKQLEDNQL
;
A
#
# COMPACT_ATOMS: atom_id res chain seq x y z
N MET A 1 -1.20 -6.98 5.51
CA MET A 1 -0.06 -7.58 4.80
C MET A 1 0.41 -8.91 5.40
N GLN A 2 0.83 -8.96 6.67
CA GLN A 2 1.40 -10.18 7.28
C GLN A 2 0.50 -11.42 7.16
N SER A 3 -0.82 -11.27 7.35
CA SER A 3 -1.79 -12.37 7.19
C SER A 3 -1.83 -12.93 5.77
N LEU A 4 -1.78 -12.06 4.75
CA LEU A 4 -1.72 -12.48 3.34
C LEU A 4 -0.40 -13.17 3.02
N TYR A 5 0.72 -12.65 3.55
CA TYR A 5 2.03 -13.29 3.41
C TYR A 5 2.05 -14.71 4.01
N GLU A 6 1.63 -14.87 5.27
CA GLU A 6 1.65 -16.18 5.94
C GLU A 6 0.72 -17.18 5.24
N TRP A 7 -0.44 -16.72 4.78
CA TRP A 7 -1.38 -17.54 4.01
C TRP A 7 -0.84 -17.94 2.63
N ASP A 8 -0.27 -17.00 1.87
CA ASP A 8 0.31 -17.25 0.54
C ASP A 8 1.53 -18.18 0.65
N PHE A 9 2.41 -17.93 1.62
CA PHE A 9 3.58 -18.77 1.90
C PHE A 9 3.20 -20.21 2.26
N ARG A 10 2.05 -20.42 2.92
CA ARG A 10 1.53 -21.76 3.28
C ARG A 10 0.67 -22.42 2.20
N GLY A 11 0.65 -21.88 0.98
CA GLY A 11 -0.05 -22.47 -0.16
C GLY A 11 -1.55 -22.18 -0.19
N ARG A 12 -1.99 -21.03 0.34
CA ARG A 12 -3.33 -20.46 0.13
C ARG A 12 -4.51 -21.34 0.55
N LYS A 13 -4.37 -22.09 1.63
CA LYS A 13 -5.46 -22.92 2.16
C LYS A 13 -6.52 -22.03 2.82
N GLU A 14 -7.74 -22.03 2.28
CA GLU A 14 -8.85 -21.18 2.74
C GLU A 14 -9.12 -21.31 4.25
N LYS A 15 -9.17 -22.55 4.77
CA LYS A 15 -9.39 -22.82 6.20
C LYS A 15 -8.36 -22.18 7.14
N MET A 16 -7.17 -21.83 6.62
CA MET A 16 -6.12 -21.21 7.42
C MET A 16 -6.23 -19.69 7.47
N LEU A 17 -6.94 -19.04 6.55
CA LEU A 17 -6.89 -17.59 6.42
C LEU A 17 -7.46 -16.89 7.66
N SER A 18 -8.66 -17.29 8.09
CA SER A 18 -9.28 -16.70 9.28
C SER A 18 -8.42 -16.91 10.53
N GLU A 19 -7.90 -18.13 10.74
CA GLU A 19 -7.00 -18.42 11.87
C GLU A 19 -5.74 -17.55 11.86
N VAL A 20 -5.13 -17.37 10.69
CA VAL A 20 -3.94 -16.52 10.51
C VAL A 20 -4.27 -15.04 10.77
N VAL A 21 -5.43 -14.56 10.30
CA VAL A 21 -5.88 -13.18 10.52
C VAL A 21 -6.10 -12.91 12.01
N GLU A 22 -6.87 -13.75 12.70
CA GLU A 22 -7.14 -13.61 14.13
C GLU A 22 -5.86 -13.63 14.97
N LYS A 23 -4.96 -14.56 14.64
CA LYS A 23 -3.66 -14.65 15.31
C LYS A 23 -2.87 -13.35 15.15
N ASN A 24 -2.75 -12.83 13.93
CA ASN A 24 -1.97 -11.62 13.68
C ASN A 24 -2.62 -10.37 14.29
N ILE A 25 -3.95 -10.28 14.34
CA ILE A 25 -4.66 -9.22 15.06
C ILE A 25 -4.28 -9.26 16.55
N GLY A 26 -4.33 -10.45 17.18
CA GLY A 26 -3.97 -10.61 18.58
C GLY A 26 -2.49 -10.27 18.88
N GLU A 27 -1.58 -10.53 17.96
CA GLU A 27 -0.15 -10.27 18.14
C GLU A 27 0.25 -8.81 17.87
N PHE A 28 -0.32 -8.17 16.84
CA PHE A 28 0.17 -6.88 16.33
C PHE A 28 -0.83 -5.73 16.43
N ALA A 29 -2.12 -6.02 16.62
CA ALA A 29 -3.20 -5.04 16.75
C ALA A 29 -3.86 -5.10 18.14
N ALA A 30 -3.12 -5.56 19.16
CA ALA A 30 -3.60 -5.60 20.53
C ALA A 30 -4.01 -4.19 21.01
N GLY A 31 -5.29 -4.00 21.29
CA GLY A 31 -5.86 -2.71 21.69
C GLY A 31 -6.58 -1.94 20.58
N VAL A 32 -6.62 -2.45 19.35
CA VAL A 32 -7.51 -1.95 18.30
C VAL A 32 -8.91 -2.52 18.54
N GLU A 33 -9.88 -1.63 18.81
CA GLU A 33 -11.27 -2.05 19.10
C GLU A 33 -12.07 -2.39 17.84
N ASP A 34 -11.75 -1.75 16.71
CA ASP A 34 -12.39 -2.01 15.41
C ASP A 34 -11.39 -2.63 14.43
N THR A 35 -11.53 -3.94 14.23
CA THR A 35 -10.72 -4.72 13.29
C THR A 35 -11.46 -4.99 11.97
N THR A 36 -12.66 -4.44 11.79
CA THR A 36 -13.51 -4.69 10.61
C THR A 36 -12.77 -4.36 9.33
N PHE A 37 -12.04 -3.24 9.31
CA PHE A 37 -11.24 -2.82 8.15
C PHE A 37 -10.17 -3.86 7.76
N ILE A 38 -9.59 -4.60 8.73
CA ILE A 38 -8.58 -5.63 8.47
C ILE A 38 -9.23 -6.80 7.73
N HIS A 39 -10.42 -7.21 8.18
CA HIS A 39 -11.19 -8.27 7.54
C HIS A 39 -11.63 -7.87 6.14
N ASP A 40 -12.19 -6.66 5.99
CA ASP A 40 -12.65 -6.15 4.69
C ASP A 40 -11.51 -6.11 3.67
N LEU A 41 -10.35 -5.61 4.09
CA LEU A 41 -9.17 -5.52 3.24
C LEU A 41 -8.63 -6.90 2.84
N VAL A 42 -8.52 -7.83 3.79
CA VAL A 42 -8.06 -9.19 3.51
C VAL A 42 -9.05 -9.92 2.60
N ASN A 43 -10.35 -9.89 2.92
CA ASN A 43 -11.38 -10.56 2.14
C ASN A 43 -11.45 -9.99 0.72
N GLY A 44 -11.43 -8.66 0.59
CA GLY A 44 -11.45 -7.99 -0.70
C GLY A 44 -10.27 -8.38 -1.60
N VAL A 45 -9.06 -8.47 -1.05
CA VAL A 45 -7.88 -8.97 -1.78
C VAL A 45 -8.08 -10.42 -2.24
N ILE A 46 -8.64 -11.29 -1.39
CA ILE A 46 -8.84 -12.71 -1.70
C ILE A 46 -9.89 -12.89 -2.78
N GLU A 47 -11.00 -12.18 -2.69
CA GLU A 47 -12.09 -12.19 -3.67
C GLU A 47 -11.59 -11.79 -5.07
N HIS A 48 -10.65 -10.84 -5.14
CA HIS A 48 -10.12 -10.33 -6.40
C HIS A 48 -8.75 -10.92 -6.77
N ILE A 49 -8.24 -11.92 -6.03
CA ILE A 49 -6.83 -12.34 -6.14
C ILE A 49 -6.43 -12.77 -7.55
N ILE A 50 -7.32 -13.43 -8.29
CA ILE A 50 -7.07 -13.89 -9.66
C ILE A 50 -6.96 -12.70 -10.62
N GLU A 51 -7.78 -11.66 -10.42
CA GLU A 51 -7.73 -10.45 -11.22
C GLU A 51 -6.47 -9.63 -10.90
N LEU A 52 -6.18 -9.45 -9.61
CA LEU A 52 -4.98 -8.77 -9.13
C LEU A 52 -3.71 -9.43 -9.67
N ASP A 53 -3.63 -10.77 -9.61
CA ASP A 53 -2.49 -11.54 -10.11
C ASP A 53 -2.29 -11.32 -11.63
N LYS A 54 -3.36 -11.30 -12.43
CA LYS A 54 -3.28 -11.00 -13.87
C LYS A 54 -2.82 -9.58 -14.16
N ILE A 55 -3.26 -8.61 -13.36
CA ILE A 55 -2.84 -7.21 -13.48
C ILE A 55 -1.35 -7.08 -13.18
N ILE A 56 -0.86 -7.77 -12.14
CA ILE A 56 0.56 -7.83 -11.79
C ILE A 56 1.37 -8.40 -12.97
N GLU A 57 0.96 -9.53 -13.53
CA GLU A 57 1.65 -10.17 -14.65
C GLU A 57 1.72 -9.27 -15.89
N LYS A 58 0.63 -8.54 -16.18
CA LYS A 58 0.59 -7.59 -17.29
C LYS A 58 1.50 -6.38 -17.05
N ALA A 59 1.53 -5.86 -15.83
CA ALA A 59 2.32 -4.69 -15.46
C ALA A 59 3.81 -5.01 -15.24
N ALA A 60 4.15 -6.27 -14.94
CA ALA A 60 5.52 -6.74 -14.71
C ALA A 60 5.86 -7.97 -15.60
N PRO A 61 5.80 -7.86 -16.94
CA PRO A 61 5.89 -9.01 -17.84
C PRO A 61 7.26 -9.73 -17.82
N GLN A 62 8.29 -9.08 -17.30
CA GLN A 62 9.63 -9.66 -17.13
C GLN A 62 9.77 -10.48 -15.83
N TRP A 63 8.79 -10.42 -14.94
CA TRP A 63 8.81 -11.04 -13.62
C TRP A 63 7.59 -11.95 -13.47
N PRO A 64 7.74 -13.27 -13.75
CA PRO A 64 6.67 -14.22 -13.49
C PRO A 64 6.22 -14.10 -12.03
N LEU A 65 4.91 -14.17 -11.79
CA LEU A 65 4.30 -13.92 -10.49
C LEU A 65 4.92 -14.78 -9.36
N GLU A 66 5.28 -16.02 -9.68
CA GLU A 66 5.90 -16.98 -8.75
C GLU A 66 7.34 -16.62 -8.39
N GLN A 67 8.03 -15.87 -9.25
CA GLN A 67 9.42 -15.40 -9.05
C GLN A 67 9.48 -14.07 -8.29
N ILE A 68 8.35 -13.35 -8.19
CA ILE A 68 8.25 -12.17 -7.32
C ILE A 68 8.35 -12.64 -5.86
N ALA A 69 9.17 -11.93 -5.07
CA ALA A 69 9.28 -12.18 -3.64
C ALA A 69 7.88 -12.19 -3.00
N VAL A 70 7.62 -13.17 -2.12
CA VAL A 70 6.27 -13.37 -1.55
C VAL A 70 5.77 -12.11 -0.85
N VAL A 71 6.66 -11.38 -0.19
CA VAL A 71 6.35 -10.06 0.41
C VAL A 71 5.87 -9.08 -0.66
N ASP A 72 6.70 -8.81 -1.66
CA ASP A 72 6.40 -7.84 -2.72
C ASP A 72 5.12 -8.20 -3.48
N ARG A 73 4.90 -9.49 -3.75
CA ARG A 73 3.67 -9.96 -4.39
C ARG A 73 2.43 -9.64 -3.55
N ASN A 74 2.48 -9.83 -2.23
CA ASN A 74 1.35 -9.52 -1.36
C ASN A 74 1.18 -8.02 -1.10
N VAL A 75 2.26 -7.24 -1.15
CA VAL A 75 2.18 -5.77 -1.16
C VAL A 75 1.54 -5.26 -2.45
N LEU A 76 1.90 -5.82 -3.62
CA LEU A 76 1.25 -5.48 -4.89
C LEU A 76 -0.25 -5.78 -4.86
N ARG A 77 -0.64 -6.97 -4.38
CA ARG A 77 -2.07 -7.32 -4.24
C ARG A 77 -2.83 -6.33 -3.38
N LEU A 78 -2.24 -5.93 -2.25
CA LEU A 78 -2.85 -4.97 -1.35
C LEU A 78 -3.00 -3.59 -2.02
N GLY A 79 -1.90 -3.05 -2.53
CA GLY A 79 -1.89 -1.72 -3.15
C GLY A 79 -2.76 -1.65 -4.40
N LEU A 80 -2.81 -2.72 -5.21
CA LEU A 80 -3.72 -2.80 -6.36
C LEU A 80 -5.18 -2.91 -5.93
N TYR A 81 -5.48 -3.68 -4.89
CA TYR A 81 -6.84 -3.77 -4.38
C TYR A 81 -7.35 -2.40 -3.93
N GLU A 82 -6.56 -1.69 -3.12
CA GLU A 82 -6.91 -0.33 -2.67
C GLU A 82 -7.00 0.64 -3.85
N LEU A 83 -6.08 0.56 -4.81
CA LEU A 83 -6.08 1.44 -5.98
C LEU A 83 -7.31 1.25 -6.89
N LEU A 84 -7.77 0.01 -7.07
CA LEU A 84 -8.80 -0.34 -8.06
C LEU A 84 -10.21 -0.46 -7.47
N PHE A 85 -10.30 -0.91 -6.21
CA PHE A 85 -11.57 -1.22 -5.55
C PHE A 85 -11.78 -0.41 -4.26
N GLY A 86 -10.75 0.27 -3.75
CA GLY A 86 -10.87 1.16 -2.59
C GLY A 86 -11.77 2.36 -2.85
N LYS A 87 -12.41 2.86 -1.79
CA LYS A 87 -13.22 4.07 -1.85
C LYS A 87 -12.30 5.29 -1.90
N ARG A 88 -12.38 6.05 -2.99
CA ARG A 88 -11.44 7.15 -3.26
C ARG A 88 -11.61 8.33 -2.31
N GLU A 89 -12.80 8.48 -1.75
CA GLU A 89 -13.11 9.50 -0.75
C GLU A 89 -12.44 9.20 0.59
N GLU A 90 -12.17 7.92 0.87
CA GLU A 90 -11.48 7.47 2.09
C GLU A 90 -9.95 7.45 1.88
N VAL A 91 -9.49 6.89 0.75
CA VAL A 91 -8.06 6.80 0.42
C VAL A 91 -7.81 7.22 -1.04
N PRO A 92 -7.19 8.40 -1.27
CA PRO A 92 -6.83 8.83 -2.62
C PRO A 92 -5.83 7.87 -3.30
N PRO A 93 -5.92 7.65 -4.62
CA PRO A 93 -5.06 6.72 -5.35
C PRO A 93 -3.55 6.90 -5.10
N LYS A 94 -3.06 8.15 -5.04
CA LYS A 94 -1.63 8.43 -4.79
C LYS A 94 -1.21 8.09 -3.36
N VAL A 95 -2.12 8.20 -2.39
CA VAL A 95 -1.86 7.81 -1.00
C VAL A 95 -1.72 6.29 -0.95
N ALA A 96 -2.68 5.53 -1.52
CA ALA A 96 -2.60 4.07 -1.58
C ALA A 96 -1.28 3.57 -2.22
N ILE A 97 -0.84 4.22 -3.32
CA ILE A 97 0.43 3.89 -3.97
C ILE A 97 1.63 4.18 -3.04
N ASN A 98 1.66 5.34 -2.39
CA ASN A 98 2.75 5.69 -1.48
C ASN A 98 2.82 4.75 -0.28
N GLU A 99 1.68 4.42 0.33
CA GLU A 99 1.63 3.47 1.47
C GLU A 99 2.14 2.09 1.05
N ALA A 100 1.76 1.60 -0.13
CA ALA A 100 2.29 0.34 -0.66
C ALA A 100 3.82 0.38 -0.88
N ILE A 101 4.37 1.51 -1.34
CA ILE A 101 5.82 1.68 -1.52
C ILE A 101 6.55 1.68 -0.18
N GLU A 102 6.07 2.42 0.82
CA GLU A 102 6.69 2.49 2.15
C GLU A 102 6.60 1.15 2.89
N LEU A 103 5.47 0.44 2.71
CA LEU A 103 5.32 -0.92 3.19
C LEU A 103 6.35 -1.87 2.55
N ALA A 104 6.54 -1.78 1.24
CA ALA A 104 7.55 -2.59 0.54
C ALA A 104 8.97 -2.30 1.03
N LYS A 105 9.31 -1.01 1.24
CA LYS A 105 10.61 -0.62 1.80
C LYS A 105 10.83 -1.19 3.19
N SER A 106 9.80 -1.18 4.02
CA SER A 106 9.87 -1.68 5.40
C SER A 106 10.18 -3.18 5.49
N PHE A 107 9.75 -3.98 4.52
CA PHE A 107 9.95 -5.44 4.53
C PHE A 107 11.01 -5.96 3.54
N GLY A 108 11.25 -5.26 2.43
CA GLY A 108 12.14 -5.69 1.33
C GLY A 108 13.22 -4.67 0.95
N GLY A 109 13.25 -3.51 1.60
CA GLY A 109 14.22 -2.45 1.35
C GLY A 109 13.97 -1.66 0.06
N GLU A 110 14.95 -0.82 -0.29
CA GLU A 110 14.80 0.19 -1.35
C GLU A 110 14.53 -0.40 -2.75
N SER A 111 15.08 -1.60 -3.04
CA SER A 111 14.82 -2.29 -4.31
C SER A 111 13.35 -2.71 -4.45
N SER A 112 12.74 -3.19 -3.37
CA SER A 112 11.32 -3.53 -3.33
C SER A 112 10.46 -2.28 -3.50
N GLY A 113 10.77 -1.19 -2.79
CA GLY A 113 10.08 0.08 -2.97
C GLY A 113 10.07 0.57 -4.44
N LYS A 114 11.22 0.51 -5.11
CA LYS A 114 11.33 0.88 -6.54
C LYS A 114 10.53 -0.04 -7.46
N PHE A 115 10.55 -1.35 -7.20
CA PHE A 115 9.78 -2.32 -7.96
C PHE A 115 8.27 -2.07 -7.85
N ILE A 116 7.75 -1.95 -6.62
CA ILE A 116 6.33 -1.67 -6.35
C ILE A 116 5.89 -0.35 -7.00
N ASN A 117 6.69 0.72 -6.88
CA ASN A 117 6.41 1.99 -7.53
C ASN A 117 6.28 1.86 -9.06
N GLY A 118 7.19 1.10 -9.69
CA GLY A 118 7.15 0.86 -11.14
C GLY A 118 5.87 0.14 -11.59
N VAL A 119 5.46 -0.90 -10.86
CA VAL A 119 4.27 -1.70 -11.18
C VAL A 119 2.99 -0.89 -10.95
N LEU A 120 2.81 -0.34 -9.74
CA LEU A 120 1.61 0.44 -9.40
C LEU A 120 1.49 1.70 -10.24
N GLY A 121 2.61 2.39 -10.52
CA GLY A 121 2.62 3.55 -11.40
C GLY A 121 2.23 3.22 -12.84
N THR A 122 2.56 2.03 -13.33
CA THR A 122 2.11 1.56 -14.65
C THR A 122 0.60 1.37 -14.67
N VAL A 123 0.04 0.68 -13.68
CA VAL A 123 -1.41 0.48 -13.58
C VAL A 123 -2.15 1.81 -13.41
N TYR A 124 -1.65 2.71 -12.56
CA TYR A 124 -2.23 4.05 -12.33
C TYR A 124 -2.36 4.86 -13.63
N ARG A 125 -1.36 4.79 -14.51
CA ARG A 125 -1.42 5.44 -15.84
C ARG A 125 -2.43 4.76 -16.77
N GLU A 126 -2.49 3.42 -16.77
CA GLU A 126 -3.43 2.68 -17.61
C GLU A 126 -4.90 3.00 -17.27
N ILE A 127 -5.22 3.25 -16.00
CA ILE A 127 -6.57 3.60 -15.55
C ILE A 127 -6.91 5.10 -15.67
N GLY A 128 -6.01 5.91 -16.28
CA GLY A 128 -6.26 7.32 -16.58
C GLY A 128 -5.88 8.31 -15.47
N GLU A 129 -5.01 7.91 -14.54
CA GLU A 129 -4.50 8.78 -13.46
C GLU A 129 -5.59 9.46 -12.60
N PRO A 130 -6.57 8.72 -12.04
CA PRO A 130 -7.64 9.29 -11.25
C PRO A 130 -7.11 10.07 -10.03
N GLY A 131 -7.63 11.28 -9.80
CA GLY A 131 -7.17 12.17 -8.72
C GLY A 131 -5.85 12.88 -9.03
N LYS A 132 -5.47 13.00 -10.31
CA LYS A 132 -4.33 13.82 -10.73
C LYS A 132 -4.48 15.28 -10.31
N ASP A 133 -5.70 15.80 -10.39
CA ASP A 133 -6.05 17.19 -10.07
C ASP A 133 -6.30 17.42 -8.57
N ASP A 134 -6.55 16.34 -7.82
CA ASP A 134 -6.80 16.39 -6.36
C ASP A 134 -5.50 16.37 -5.54
N ALA A 135 -4.37 16.06 -6.19
CA ALA A 135 -3.08 16.01 -5.52
C ALA A 135 -2.41 17.38 -5.54
N PRO A 136 -1.84 17.84 -4.41
CA PRO A 136 -1.07 19.06 -4.42
C PRO A 136 0.06 18.92 -5.44
N SER A 137 0.16 19.90 -6.33
CA SER A 137 1.18 19.94 -7.37
C SER A 137 2.57 19.88 -6.73
N ALA A 138 3.59 19.45 -7.48
CA ALA A 138 4.97 19.47 -6.98
C ALA A 138 5.40 20.87 -6.50
N LYS A 139 4.76 21.92 -7.04
CA LYS A 139 4.93 23.30 -6.61
C LYS A 139 4.27 23.56 -5.26
N GLU A 140 3.02 23.11 -5.06
CA GLU A 140 2.31 23.24 -3.78
C GLU A 140 2.92 22.39 -2.65
N LYS A 141 3.58 21.27 -2.96
CA LYS A 141 4.36 20.50 -1.97
C LYS A 141 5.61 21.24 -1.54
N GLN A 142 6.35 21.85 -2.48
CA GLN A 142 7.50 22.68 -2.17
C GLN A 142 7.11 23.94 -1.39
N ASP A 143 6.01 24.59 -1.77
CA ASP A 143 5.51 25.77 -1.10
C ASP A 143 5.07 25.42 0.35
N LYS A 144 4.43 24.27 0.57
CA LYS A 144 4.06 23.81 1.92
C LYS A 144 5.26 23.40 2.77
N GLU A 145 6.27 22.73 2.20
CA GLU A 145 7.51 22.41 2.93
C GLU A 145 8.28 23.67 3.29
N GLN A 146 8.33 24.69 2.42
CA GLN A 146 8.93 25.99 2.72
C GLN A 146 8.15 26.74 3.80
N GLU A 147 6.82 26.81 3.72
CA GLU A 147 5.98 27.44 4.74
C GLU A 147 6.12 26.75 6.11
N THR A 148 6.23 25.42 6.14
CA THR A 148 6.41 24.66 7.38
C THR A 148 7.77 24.94 8.00
N ASN A 149 8.84 24.94 7.19
CA ASN A 149 10.20 25.25 7.66
C ASN A 149 10.32 26.70 8.16
N GLU A 150 9.71 27.67 7.48
CA GLU A 150 9.72 29.08 7.91
C GLU A 150 8.93 29.30 9.21
N GLN A 151 7.87 28.52 9.45
CA GLN A 151 7.10 28.57 10.69
C GLN A 151 7.87 27.95 11.86
N GLU A 152 8.59 26.85 11.63
CA GLU A 152 9.47 26.23 12.62
C GLU A 152 10.65 27.14 12.99
N GLU A 153 11.28 27.81 12.02
CA GLU A 153 12.36 28.78 12.28
C GLU A 153 11.88 29.97 13.12
N LYS A 154 10.71 30.55 12.81
CA LYS A 154 10.14 31.65 13.60
C LYS A 154 9.78 31.23 15.03
N GLN A 155 9.25 30.03 15.23
CA GLN A 155 8.96 29.51 16.58
C GLN A 155 10.22 29.27 17.41
N LEU A 156 11.34 28.90 16.77
CA LEU A 156 12.63 28.73 17.43
C LEU A 156 13.26 30.06 17.84
N GLU A 157 13.09 31.12 17.04
CA GLU A 157 13.57 32.47 17.36
C GLU A 157 12.76 33.11 18.51
N ASP A 158 11.43 32.96 18.51
CA ASP A 158 10.56 33.52 19.54
C ASP A 158 10.73 32.87 20.93
N ASN A 159 11.22 31.63 21.00
CA ASN A 159 11.47 30.91 22.25
C ASN A 159 12.86 31.18 22.88
N GLN A 160 13.70 32.01 22.23
CA GLN A 160 15.03 32.37 22.72
C GLN A 160 15.11 33.80 23.29
N LEU A 161 13.99 34.51 23.38
CA LEU A 161 13.80 35.85 23.98
C LEU A 161 13.04 35.79 25.30
#